data_AF-A0A5J4TQ89-F1
#
_entry.id   AF-A0A5J4TQ89-F1
#
_cell.length_a   1.000
_cell.length_b   1.000
_cell.length_c   1.000
_cell.angle_alpha   90.00
_cell.angle_beta   90.00
_cell.angle_gamma   90.00
#
_symmetry.space_group_name_H-M   'P 1'
#
loop_
_entity.id
_entity.type
_entity.pdbx_description
1 polymer ?
#
loop_
_entity_poly.entity_id
_entity_poly.type
_entity_poly.pdbx_seq_one_letter_code
_entity_poly.pdbx_strand_id
1 'polypeptide(L)'
;MDNDNICKEVINTPKALHSLITLSGYKLNIHFSQENDQQSLQVRHSSRGCLWDIQLYGDASVQSELVNARYVRVLVIAISTACGSGEEQDEEIFYGLFRISKFLKYLHQGINNDEPPFQYFPPQPLLVRRS
;
A
#
# COMPACT_ATOMS: atom_id res chain seq x y z
N MET A 1 6.57 -16.79 -12.08
CA MET A 1 5.55 -15.91 -12.68
C MET A 1 6.09 -14.52 -12.53
N ASP A 2 6.28 -13.79 -13.63
CA ASP A 2 6.83 -12.44 -13.58
C ASP A 2 5.79 -11.51 -12.95
N ASN A 3 5.91 -11.30 -11.63
CA ASN A 3 5.02 -10.44 -10.84
C ASN A 3 4.91 -9.02 -11.44
N ASP A 4 5.96 -8.59 -12.13
CA ASP A 4 6.04 -7.34 -12.91
C ASP A 4 4.92 -7.21 -13.94
N ASN A 5 4.58 -8.29 -14.66
CA ASN A 5 3.57 -8.23 -15.72
C ASN A 5 2.15 -8.12 -15.13
N ILE A 6 1.91 -8.83 -14.02
CA ILE A 6 0.63 -8.79 -13.30
C ILE A 6 0.40 -7.41 -12.69
N CYS A 7 1.42 -6.81 -12.07
CA CYS A 7 1.31 -5.47 -11.51
C CYS A 7 0.97 -4.43 -12.59
N LYS A 8 1.60 -4.52 -13.76
CA LYS A 8 1.30 -3.65 -14.91
C LYS A 8 -0.13 -3.82 -15.40
N GLU A 9 -0.67 -5.04 -15.46
CA GLU A 9 -2.08 -5.24 -15.82
C GLU A 9 -3.04 -4.61 -14.80
N VAL A 10 -2.77 -4.77 -13.50
CA VAL A 10 -3.61 -4.20 -12.44
C VAL A 10 -3.57 -2.67 -12.47
N ILE A 11 -2.39 -2.07 -12.69
CA ILE A 11 -2.22 -0.62 -12.85
C ILE A 11 -3.08 -0.09 -14.01
N ASN A 12 -3.11 -0.81 -15.14
CA ASN A 12 -3.85 -0.41 -16.32
C ASN A 12 -5.35 -0.74 -16.26
N THR A 13 -5.79 -1.49 -15.25
CA THR A 13 -7.20 -1.86 -15.09
C THR A 13 -7.97 -0.71 -14.43
N PRO A 14 -9.02 -0.16 -15.09
CA PRO A 14 -9.76 0.96 -14.55
C PRO A 14 -10.30 0.70 -13.14
N LYS A 15 -10.07 1.65 -12.23
CA LYS A 15 -10.52 1.63 -10.81
C LYS A 15 -9.92 0.52 -9.94
N ALA A 16 -9.07 -0.37 -10.47
CA ALA A 16 -8.50 -1.46 -9.69
C ALA A 16 -7.69 -0.94 -8.50
N LEU A 17 -6.85 0.08 -8.73
CA LEU A 17 -6.06 0.70 -7.67
C LEU A 17 -6.94 1.28 -6.54
N HIS A 18 -7.96 2.06 -6.89
CA HIS A 18 -8.87 2.65 -5.92
C HIS A 18 -9.66 1.60 -5.12
N SER A 19 -10.07 0.50 -5.78
CA SER A 19 -10.71 -0.63 -5.11
C SER A 19 -9.76 -1.28 -4.11
N LEU A 20 -8.50 -1.53 -4.49
CA LEU A 20 -7.49 -2.07 -3.58
C LEU A 20 -7.23 -1.16 -2.38
N ILE A 21 -7.13 0.16 -2.59
CA ILE A 21 -6.99 1.14 -1.50
C ILE A 21 -8.19 1.06 -0.56
N THR A 22 -9.40 0.97 -1.09
CA THR A 22 -10.61 0.79 -0.28
C THR A 22 -10.57 -0.51 0.52
N LEU A 23 -10.18 -1.61 -0.12
CA LEU A 23 -10.08 -2.93 0.52
C LEU A 23 -8.98 -3.00 1.58
N SER A 24 -7.93 -2.20 1.46
CA SER A 24 -6.85 -2.11 2.47
C SER A 24 -7.31 -1.58 3.84
N GLY A 25 -8.47 -0.92 3.88
CA GLY A 25 -9.18 -0.49 5.09
C GLY A 25 -10.53 -1.20 5.31
N TYR A 26 -10.78 -2.31 4.61
CA TYR A 26 -12.08 -2.99 4.65
C TYR A 26 -12.46 -3.45 6.06
N LYS A 27 -13.64 -3.00 6.51
CA LYS A 27 -14.21 -3.30 7.84
C LYS A 27 -13.21 -3.12 8.99
N LEU A 28 -12.28 -2.17 8.85
CA LEU A 28 -11.38 -1.82 9.94
C LEU A 28 -12.20 -1.22 11.09
N ASN A 29 -11.93 -1.61 12.33
CA ASN A 29 -12.68 -1.22 13.52
C ASN A 29 -14.15 -1.66 13.52
N ILE A 30 -14.49 -2.73 12.80
CA ILE A 30 -15.83 -3.32 12.75
C ILE A 30 -15.72 -4.81 13.09
N HIS A 31 -16.18 -5.16 14.28
CA HIS A 31 -16.23 -6.53 14.77
C HIS A 31 -17.62 -7.12 14.59
N PHE A 32 -17.71 -8.25 13.89
CA PHE A 32 -18.99 -8.95 13.68
C PHE A 32 -18.96 -10.38 14.24
N SER A 33 -17.99 -11.17 13.79
CA SER A 33 -17.74 -12.54 14.25
C SER A 33 -16.29 -12.89 14.00
N GLN A 34 -15.72 -13.81 14.76
CA GLN A 34 -14.32 -14.20 14.61
C GLN A 34 -13.96 -14.61 13.18
N GLU A 35 -14.83 -15.36 12.50
CA GLU A 35 -14.62 -15.75 11.10
C GLU A 35 -14.64 -14.55 10.14
N ASN A 36 -15.61 -13.63 10.30
CA ASN A 36 -15.70 -12.43 9.47
C ASN A 36 -14.53 -11.48 9.72
N ASP A 37 -14.09 -11.36 10.96
CA ASP A 37 -12.98 -10.52 11.35
C ASP A 37 -11.66 -11.08 10.76
N GLN A 38 -11.49 -12.41 10.77
CA GLN A 38 -10.36 -13.08 10.13
C GLN A 38 -10.37 -12.93 8.60
N GLN A 39 -11.53 -13.09 7.95
CA GLN A 39 -11.66 -12.85 6.51
C GLN A 39 -11.37 -11.39 6.17
N SER A 40 -11.86 -10.44 6.97
CA SER A 40 -11.61 -9.01 6.77
C SER A 40 -10.13 -8.68 6.92
N LEU A 41 -9.44 -9.27 7.89
CA LEU A 41 -7.99 -9.17 8.05
C LEU A 41 -7.25 -9.68 6.81
N GLN A 42 -7.61 -10.86 6.28
CA GLN A 42 -6.99 -11.41 5.07
C GLN A 42 -7.21 -10.51 3.84
N VAL A 43 -8.40 -9.94 3.68
CA VAL A 43 -8.69 -8.98 2.60
C VAL A 43 -7.79 -7.76 2.72
N ARG A 44 -7.64 -7.20 3.92
CA ARG A 44 -6.76 -6.05 4.16
C ARG A 44 -5.30 -6.39 3.88
N HIS A 45 -4.81 -7.50 4.43
CA HIS A 45 -3.43 -7.98 4.24
C HIS A 45 -3.09 -8.13 2.76
N SER A 46 -3.90 -8.91 2.02
CA SER A 46 -3.68 -9.17 0.59
C SER A 46 -3.76 -7.89 -0.24
N SER A 47 -4.72 -6.99 0.07
CA SER A 47 -4.86 -5.73 -0.66
C SER A 47 -3.65 -4.81 -0.42
N ARG A 48 -3.15 -4.72 0.82
CA ARG A 48 -1.94 -3.94 1.15
C ARG A 48 -0.68 -4.54 0.52
N GLY A 49 -0.60 -5.87 0.43
CA GLY A 49 0.46 -6.58 -0.31
C GLY A 49 0.45 -6.20 -1.80
N CYS A 50 -0.71 -6.28 -2.45
CA CYS A 50 -0.85 -5.90 -3.85
C CYS A 50 -0.52 -4.42 -4.09
N LEU A 51 -0.97 -3.51 -3.21
CA LEU A 51 -0.63 -2.08 -3.29
C LEU A 51 0.87 -1.83 -3.10
N TRP A 52 1.54 -2.61 -2.27
CA TRP A 52 2.98 -2.56 -2.11
C TRP A 52 3.70 -2.97 -3.40
N ASP A 53 3.26 -4.04 -4.06
CA ASP A 53 3.83 -4.44 -5.34
C ASP A 53 3.58 -3.37 -6.41
N ILE A 54 2.35 -2.86 -6.52
CA ILE A 54 2.02 -1.75 -7.44
C ILE A 54 2.90 -0.52 -7.17
N GLN A 55 3.14 -0.18 -5.91
CA GLN A 55 4.04 0.91 -5.55
C GLN A 55 5.49 0.60 -5.98
N LEU A 56 5.97 -0.62 -5.80
CA LEU A 56 7.33 -1.01 -6.13
C LEU A 56 7.57 -1.01 -7.65
N TYR A 57 6.59 -1.51 -8.41
CA TYR A 57 6.63 -1.68 -9.87
C TYR A 57 6.03 -0.50 -10.65
N GLY A 58 5.43 0.45 -9.96
CA GLY A 58 4.75 1.61 -10.54
C GLY A 58 5.70 2.71 -10.99
N ASP A 59 5.31 3.42 -12.04
CA ASP A 59 6.01 4.61 -12.52
C ASP A 59 5.57 5.88 -11.74
N ALA A 60 5.98 7.05 -12.24
CA ALA A 60 5.61 8.32 -11.63
C ALA A 60 4.10 8.58 -11.56
N SER A 61 3.33 8.10 -12.52
CA SER A 61 1.88 8.25 -12.53
C SER A 61 1.26 7.46 -11.38
N VAL A 62 1.70 6.21 -11.20
CA VAL A 62 1.24 5.34 -10.11
C VAL A 62 1.55 5.93 -8.75
N GLN A 63 2.77 6.43 -8.54
CA GLN A 63 3.14 7.07 -7.26
C GLN A 63 2.25 8.28 -6.96
N SER A 64 1.99 9.13 -7.96
CA SER A 64 1.10 10.29 -7.82
C SER A 64 -0.33 9.87 -7.48
N GLU A 65 -0.85 8.83 -8.13
CA GLU A 65 -2.18 8.32 -7.88
C GLU A 65 -2.31 7.75 -6.45
N LEU A 66 -1.31 7.01 -5.97
CA LEU A 66 -1.26 6.51 -4.58
C LEU A 66 -1.29 7.66 -3.55
N VAL A 67 -0.56 8.76 -3.82
CA VAL A 67 -0.59 9.96 -2.98
C VAL A 67 -1.98 10.61 -3.01
N ASN A 68 -2.55 10.81 -4.20
CA ASN A 68 -3.84 11.46 -4.39
C ASN A 68 -4.99 10.65 -3.77
N ALA A 69 -4.93 9.33 -3.88
CA ALA A 69 -5.88 8.40 -3.27
C ALA A 69 -5.63 8.19 -1.76
N ARG A 70 -4.64 8.88 -1.18
CA ARG A 70 -4.32 8.89 0.25
C ARG A 70 -3.96 7.51 0.80
N TYR A 71 -3.29 6.66 0.02
CA TYR A 71 -2.91 5.31 0.45
C TYR A 71 -2.15 5.30 1.79
N VAL A 72 -1.14 6.17 1.95
CA VAL A 72 -0.38 6.29 3.21
C VAL A 72 -1.29 6.61 4.40
N ARG A 73 -2.35 7.42 4.20
CA ARG A 73 -3.32 7.72 5.25
C ARG A 73 -4.04 6.45 5.70
N VAL A 74 -4.41 5.56 4.77
CA VAL A 74 -5.06 4.29 5.10
C VAL A 74 -4.14 3.40 5.93
N LEU A 75 -2.86 3.30 5.58
CA LEU A 75 -1.87 2.55 6.37
C LEU A 75 -1.72 3.12 7.79
N VAL A 76 -1.64 4.45 7.93
CA VAL A 76 -1.53 5.11 9.24
C VAL A 76 -2.76 4.83 10.11
N ILE A 77 -3.96 4.89 9.53
CA ILE A 77 -5.20 4.58 10.26
C ILE A 77 -5.18 3.11 10.72
N ALA A 78 -4.83 2.18 9.84
CA ALA A 78 -4.74 0.76 10.18
C ALA A 78 -3.81 0.49 11.36
N ILE A 79 -2.59 1.05 11.33
CA ILE A 79 -1.60 0.90 12.41
C ILE A 79 -2.09 1.53 13.71
N SER A 80 -2.75 2.70 13.63
CA SER A 80 -3.26 3.40 14.81
C SER A 80 -4.37 2.60 15.50
N THR A 81 -5.23 1.93 14.72
CA THR A 81 -6.30 1.07 15.24
C THR A 81 -5.74 -0.20 15.88
N ALA A 82 -4.73 -0.81 15.26
CA ALA A 82 -4.07 -2.03 15.75
C ALA A 82 -3.60 -1.94 17.20
N CYS A 83 -3.02 -0.79 17.56
CA CYS A 83 -2.43 -0.52 18.87
C CYS A 83 -3.48 -0.39 20.00
N GLY A 84 -4.77 -0.27 19.66
CA GLY A 84 -5.86 -0.12 20.63
C GLY A 84 -6.83 -1.31 20.75
N SER A 85 -6.99 -2.12 19.70
CA SER A 85 -8.02 -3.17 19.63
C SER A 85 -7.49 -4.58 19.40
N GLY A 86 -6.23 -4.76 19.01
CA GLY A 86 -5.68 -6.06 18.62
C GLY A 86 -6.23 -6.59 17.28
N GLU A 87 -6.91 -5.73 16.50
CA GLU A 87 -7.49 -6.08 15.19
C GLU A 87 -6.46 -6.40 14.09
N GLU A 88 -5.24 -5.92 14.25
CA GLU A 88 -4.12 -6.21 13.36
C GLU A 88 -3.02 -6.83 14.20
N GLN A 89 -2.38 -7.87 13.66
CA GLN A 89 -1.30 -8.59 14.34
C GLN A 89 0.01 -7.79 14.26
N ASP A 90 0.97 -8.11 15.12
CA ASP A 90 2.29 -7.47 15.15
C ASP A 90 2.98 -7.45 13.77
N GLU A 91 2.80 -8.51 12.98
CA GLU A 91 3.32 -8.60 11.62
C GLU A 91 2.69 -7.56 10.67
N GLU A 92 1.39 -7.31 10.75
CA GLU A 92 0.72 -6.28 9.95
C GLU A 92 1.15 -4.87 10.35
N ILE A 93 1.38 -4.64 11.64
CA ILE A 93 1.95 -3.39 12.14
C ILE A 93 3.35 -3.18 11.57
N PHE A 94 4.20 -4.21 11.64
CA PHE A 94 5.56 -4.18 11.10
C PHE A 94 5.56 -3.88 9.60
N TYR A 95 4.77 -4.62 8.81
CA TYR A 95 4.67 -4.39 7.37
C TYR A 95 4.07 -3.03 7.03
N GLY A 96 3.07 -2.56 7.78
CA GLY A 96 2.50 -1.23 7.62
C GLY A 96 3.56 -0.13 7.78
N LEU A 97 4.34 -0.18 8.86
CA LEU A 97 5.43 0.76 9.12
C LEU A 97 6.53 0.66 8.07
N PHE A 98 6.89 -0.56 7.68
CA PHE A 98 7.87 -0.81 6.62
C PHE A 98 7.43 -0.20 5.28
N ARG A 99 6.18 -0.43 4.86
CA ARG A 99 5.59 0.12 3.63
C ARG A 99 5.60 1.65 3.66
N ILE A 100 5.20 2.28 4.77
CA ILE A 100 5.24 3.73 4.94
C ILE A 100 6.68 4.26 4.80
N SER A 101 7.63 3.66 5.53
CA SER A 101 9.04 4.07 5.51
C SER A 101 9.61 4.00 4.09
N LYS A 102 9.35 2.90 3.38
CA LYS A 102 9.78 2.72 1.99
C LYS A 102 9.10 3.69 1.04
N PHE A 103 7.79 3.93 1.18
CA PHE A 103 7.06 4.91 0.37
C PHE A 103 7.67 6.30 0.49
N LEU A 104 7.93 6.76 1.71
CA LEU A 104 8.58 8.05 1.96
C LEU A 104 10.01 8.09 1.41
N LYS A 105 10.78 7.00 1.60
CA LYS A 105 12.13 6.88 1.04
C LYS A 105 12.12 7.02 -0.49
N TYR A 106 11.24 6.29 -1.17
CA TYR A 106 11.16 6.29 -2.63
C TYR A 106 10.70 7.64 -3.17
N LEU A 107 9.74 8.31 -2.52
CA LEU A 107 9.38 9.69 -2.89
C LEU A 107 10.55 10.67 -2.69
N HIS A 108 11.33 10.53 -1.63
CA HIS A 108 12.40 11.47 -1.33
C HIS A 108 13.69 11.25 -2.15
N GLN A 109 14.09 9.99 -2.34
CA GLN A 109 15.37 9.62 -2.93
C GLN A 109 15.24 9.07 -4.35
N GLY A 110 14.01 8.85 -4.81
CA GLY A 110 13.78 8.09 -6.02
C GLY A 110 14.00 6.59 -5.82
N ILE A 111 13.83 5.84 -6.89
CA ILE A 111 14.26 4.45 -7.03
C ILE A 111 15.27 4.44 -8.17
N ASN A 112 16.46 3.92 -7.90
CA ASN A 112 17.49 3.68 -8.90
C ASN A 112 18.14 2.35 -8.56
N ASN A 113 17.52 1.27 -9.01
CA ASN A 113 17.98 -0.07 -8.70
C ASN A 113 18.59 -0.70 -9.95
N ASP A 114 19.85 -1.13 -9.85
CA ASP A 114 20.51 -2.02 -10.81
C ASP A 114 20.17 -3.50 -10.55
N GLU A 115 19.13 -3.78 -9.76
CA GLU A 115 18.61 -5.11 -9.46
C GLU A 115 17.08 -5.13 -9.65
N PRO A 116 16.49 -6.30 -9.98
CA PRO A 116 15.05 -6.46 -10.17
C PRO A 116 14.24 -5.81 -9.04
N PRO A 117 13.24 -4.97 -9.35
CA PRO A 117 12.57 -4.83 -10.66
C PRO A 117 13.28 -4.04 -11.76
N PHE A 118 14.51 -3.56 -11.54
CA PHE A 118 15.16 -2.58 -12.42
C PHE A 118 14.24 -1.37 -12.66
N GLN A 119 13.90 -0.70 -11.57
CA GLN A 119 12.96 0.41 -11.55
C GLN A 119 13.72 1.74 -11.54
N TYR A 120 13.31 2.68 -12.39
CA TYR A 120 13.71 4.08 -12.25
C TYR A 120 12.50 4.95 -11.89
N PHE A 121 12.60 5.62 -10.76
CA PHE A 121 11.67 6.67 -10.34
C PHE A 121 12.51 7.84 -9.83
N PRO A 122 12.48 9.03 -10.47
CA PRO A 122 13.26 10.15 -10.00
C PRO A 122 12.73 10.64 -8.63
N PRO A 123 13.57 11.25 -7.79
CA PRO A 123 13.11 11.90 -6.56
C PRO A 123 11.94 12.84 -6.82
N GLN A 124 10.85 12.68 -6.06
CA GLN A 124 9.69 13.56 -6.09
C GLN A 124 9.36 14.10 -4.68
N PRO A 125 10.27 14.85 -4.04
CA PRO A 125 10.08 15.36 -2.68
C PRO A 125 8.86 16.29 -2.57
N LEU A 126 8.38 16.86 -3.68
CA LEU A 126 7.17 17.68 -3.71
C LEU A 126 5.91 16.88 -3.38
N LEU A 127 5.84 15.60 -3.76
CA LEU A 127 4.69 14.73 -3.44
C LEU A 127 4.59 14.40 -1.94
N VAL A 128 5.68 14.56 -1.20
CA VAL A 128 5.71 14.35 0.26
C VAL A 128 5.12 15.56 1.01
N ARG A 129 5.14 16.75 0.40
CA ARG A 129 4.64 17.96 1.03
C ARG A 129 3.12 18.03 0.83
N ARG A 130 2.38 18.14 1.94
CA ARG A 130 0.99 18.61 1.88
C ARG A 130 0.99 20.03 1.31
N SER A 131 0.14 20.26 0.31
CA SER A 131 -0.36 21.60 -0.02
C SER A 131 -1.20 22.18 1.11
#